data_AF-A0A4R4X0S1-F1
#
_entry.id   AF-A0A4R4X0S1-F1
#
_cell.length_a   1.000
_cell.length_b   1.000
_cell.length_c   1.000
_cell.angle_alpha   90.00
_cell.angle_beta   90.00
_cell.angle_gamma   90.00
#
_symmetry.space_group_name_H-M   'P 1'
#
loop_
_entity.id
_entity.type
_entity.pdbx_description
1 polymer ?
#
loop_
_entity_poly.entity_id
_entity_poly.type
_entity_poly.pdbx_seq_one_letter_code
_entity_poly.pdbx_strand_id
1 'polypeptide(L)'
;MTVDRDGTAARIDRPAAPADEEPPPPPDRPGAEGSPSRAASRAAARASDRPGAPEPPGGADLPGPRVAPDDDWREPADEAESGDRVPDPPSQRPARAVDRPLFPTVTDHSGYMFSEREFAFAGVSPEQVWDMRMHRAPLGMRPEQWDECVVELRAALAYDGFGDAEVRLQGPGARFCSQDPRKWFPQSESELRARVIQRHRGASDDERLRRADAAVAKYRAAGFSQERPKPITAFFDSMYALDAACEPDAYEFQITGQSLAGRFHDGEQNTPDPQQVAPALRGWVRRWEGATGRGVSLSIADRHHAGAGLREDDWMVIGPEDERRGEK
;
A
#
# COMPACT_ATOMS: atom_id res chain seq x y z
N MET A 1 -10.78 8.83 54.88
CA MET A 1 -11.43 9.28 53.63
C MET A 1 -12.92 9.08 53.80
N THR A 2 -13.64 10.16 54.06
CA THR A 2 -15.10 10.20 54.25
C THR A 2 -15.69 10.94 53.06
N VAL A 3 -16.65 10.30 52.39
CA VAL A 3 -17.34 10.81 51.19
C VAL A 3 -18.74 11.23 51.61
N ASP A 4 -19.07 12.51 51.45
CA ASP A 4 -20.43 13.03 51.70
C ASP A 4 -21.36 12.78 50.52
N ARG A 5 -22.64 12.63 50.85
CA ARG A 5 -23.71 11.99 50.07
C ARG A 5 -24.61 12.95 49.30
N ASP A 6 -24.33 14.26 49.31
CA ASP A 6 -25.16 15.26 48.63
C ASP A 6 -24.47 15.79 47.38
N GLY A 7 -24.84 15.21 46.24
CA GLY A 7 -24.36 15.55 44.89
C GLY A 7 -24.79 16.93 44.40
N THR A 8 -24.27 17.98 45.04
CA THR A 8 -24.39 19.37 44.55
C THR A 8 -22.99 19.90 44.27
N ALA A 9 -22.57 19.81 43.01
CA ALA A 9 -21.35 20.45 42.55
C ALA A 9 -21.51 21.98 42.63
N ALA A 10 -20.79 22.61 43.56
CA ALA A 10 -20.67 24.05 43.64
C ALA A 10 -20.00 24.57 42.35
N ARG A 11 -20.74 25.36 41.56
CA ARG A 11 -20.16 26.19 40.49
C ARG A 11 -19.28 27.26 41.15
N ILE A 12 -17.98 27.11 41.01
CA ILE A 12 -17.02 28.14 41.37
C ILE A 12 -17.06 29.18 40.25
N ASP A 13 -17.60 30.36 40.55
CA ASP A 13 -17.53 31.53 39.69
C ASP A 13 -16.06 31.87 39.41
N ARG A 14 -15.66 31.68 38.16
CA ARG A 14 -14.34 32.06 37.66
C ARG A 14 -14.38 33.55 37.32
N PRO A 15 -13.55 34.40 37.95
CA PRO A 15 -13.52 35.82 37.61
C PRO A 15 -13.08 36.01 36.16
N ALA A 16 -13.71 36.99 35.50
CA ALA A 16 -13.44 37.37 34.12
C ALA A 16 -11.97 37.75 33.93
N ALA A 17 -11.33 37.13 32.95
CA ALA A 17 -9.98 37.51 32.52
C ALA A 17 -10.01 38.92 31.90
N PRO A 18 -9.01 39.78 32.18
CA PRO A 18 -8.89 41.07 31.54
C PRO A 18 -8.63 40.90 30.02
N ALA A 19 -9.15 41.85 29.25
CA ALA A 19 -9.12 41.88 27.80
C ALA A 19 -7.69 41.82 27.24
N ASP A 20 -7.58 41.12 26.10
CA ASP A 20 -6.37 40.86 25.32
C ASP A 20 -5.50 42.11 25.10
N GLU A 21 -4.27 42.07 25.62
CA GLU A 21 -3.17 42.89 25.10
C GLU A 21 -2.75 42.32 23.74
N GLU A 22 -2.87 43.15 22.71
CA GLU A 22 -2.47 42.85 21.34
C GLU A 22 -0.97 42.49 21.31
N PRO A 23 -0.58 41.33 20.76
CA PRO A 23 0.82 40.93 20.74
C PRO A 23 1.67 41.95 19.96
N PRO A 24 2.89 42.28 20.45
CA PRO A 24 3.73 43.26 19.79
C PRO A 24 4.09 42.78 18.36
N PRO A 25 4.24 43.72 17.40
CA PRO A 25 4.63 43.37 16.04
C PRO A 25 5.99 42.65 16.03
N PRO A 26 6.17 41.69 15.12
CA PRO A 26 7.44 40.97 14.99
C PRO A 26 8.58 41.95 14.65
N PRO A 27 9.79 41.74 15.18
CA PRO A 27 10.93 42.59 14.87
C PRO A 27 11.27 42.55 13.37
N ASP A 28 11.53 43.73 12.81
CA ASP A 28 11.96 43.91 11.42
C ASP A 28 13.18 43.03 11.12
N ARG A 29 13.04 42.10 10.18
CA ARG A 29 14.15 41.27 9.69
C ARG A 29 15.14 42.16 8.93
N PRO A 30 16.42 42.22 9.33
CA PRO A 30 17.45 42.90 8.56
C PRO A 30 17.77 42.11 7.28
N GLY A 31 17.68 42.80 6.14
CA GLY A 31 18.48 42.60 4.93
C GLY A 31 18.76 41.17 4.45
N ALA A 32 17.88 40.62 3.61
CA ALA A 32 18.28 39.62 2.62
C ALA A 32 18.60 40.32 1.29
N GLU A 33 19.78 40.93 1.22
CA GLU A 33 20.38 41.30 -0.07
C GLU A 33 20.77 40.03 -0.84
N GLY A 34 20.41 39.97 -2.12
CA GLY A 34 21.01 39.03 -3.06
C GLY A 34 20.21 37.75 -3.36
N SER A 35 19.06 37.88 -4.03
CA SER A 35 18.57 36.81 -4.90
C SER A 35 18.86 37.18 -6.36
N PRO A 36 19.70 36.41 -7.08
CA PRO A 36 19.99 36.70 -8.49
C PRO A 36 18.74 36.52 -9.36
N SER A 37 18.54 37.51 -10.23
CA SER A 37 17.41 37.63 -11.14
C SER A 37 17.28 36.43 -12.09
N ARG A 38 16.02 36.02 -12.31
CA ARG A 38 15.54 34.84 -13.06
C ARG A 38 15.77 34.92 -14.59
N ALA A 39 16.70 35.73 -15.05
CA ALA A 39 17.00 35.96 -16.47
C ALA A 39 18.22 35.17 -16.99
N ALA A 40 19.01 34.53 -16.12
CA ALA A 40 20.25 33.83 -16.53
C ALA A 40 20.11 32.31 -16.79
N SER A 41 18.96 31.68 -16.47
CA SER A 41 18.81 30.21 -16.60
C SER A 41 18.22 29.73 -17.94
N ARG A 42 18.15 30.58 -18.96
CA ARG A 42 17.54 30.23 -20.27
C ARG A 42 18.52 30.10 -21.44
N ALA A 43 19.83 30.05 -21.18
CA ALA A 43 20.87 29.99 -22.22
C ALA A 43 21.63 28.65 -22.34
N ALA A 44 21.33 27.62 -21.52
CA ALA A 44 22.10 26.37 -21.49
C ALA A 44 21.35 25.11 -21.99
N ALA A 45 20.25 25.27 -22.75
CA ALA A 45 19.45 24.15 -23.27
C ALA A 45 19.33 24.13 -24.81
N ARG A 46 20.34 24.64 -25.53
CA ARG A 46 20.44 24.56 -26.99
C ARG A 46 21.87 24.26 -27.41
N ALA A 47 22.30 23.01 -27.24
CA ALA A 47 23.39 22.38 -28.00
C ALA A 47 23.58 20.95 -27.48
N SER A 48 22.83 20.00 -28.04
CA SER A 48 23.26 18.61 -28.06
C SER A 48 22.86 18.07 -29.42
N ASP A 49 23.80 18.29 -30.34
CA ASP A 49 23.92 17.61 -31.61
C ASP A 49 23.68 16.12 -31.45
N ARG A 50 22.83 15.61 -32.32
CA ARG A 50 22.45 14.22 -32.48
C ARG A 50 23.24 13.65 -33.65
N PRO A 51 24.21 12.74 -33.45
CA PRO A 51 24.74 11.96 -34.54
C PRO A 51 24.11 10.56 -34.57
N GLY A 52 23.53 10.23 -35.73
CA GLY A 52 23.52 8.88 -36.32
C GLY A 52 22.75 7.78 -35.59
N ALA A 53 21.47 7.63 -35.92
CA ALA A 53 20.80 6.32 -35.81
C ALA A 53 21.00 5.55 -37.14
N PRO A 54 21.52 4.33 -37.13
CA PRO A 54 21.59 3.49 -38.33
C PRO A 54 20.20 2.95 -38.71
N GLU A 55 19.89 2.99 -40.00
CA GLU A 55 18.70 2.37 -40.60
C GLU A 55 18.69 0.85 -40.37
N PRO A 56 17.54 0.25 -39.99
CA PRO A 56 17.37 -1.19 -40.05
C PRO A 56 17.11 -1.66 -41.50
N PRO A 57 17.75 -2.75 -41.95
CA PRO A 57 17.49 -3.32 -43.27
C PRO A 57 16.11 -3.98 -43.32
N GLY A 58 15.47 -3.84 -44.48
CA GLY A 58 14.18 -4.42 -44.78
C GLY A 58 14.17 -5.95 -44.94
N GLY A 59 12.94 -6.47 -45.04
CA GLY A 59 12.64 -7.78 -45.60
C GLY A 59 12.24 -8.83 -44.57
N ALA A 60 10.93 -9.08 -44.45
CA ALA A 60 10.36 -10.43 -44.57
C ALA A 60 8.83 -10.35 -44.53
N ASP A 61 8.21 -10.68 -45.67
CA ASP A 61 6.82 -11.11 -45.78
C ASP A 61 6.51 -12.21 -44.76
N LEU A 62 5.48 -12.01 -43.94
CA LEU A 62 4.87 -13.08 -43.15
C LEU A 62 3.49 -13.41 -43.74
N PRO A 63 3.25 -14.67 -44.16
CA PRO A 63 1.98 -15.10 -44.70
C PRO A 63 0.91 -15.15 -43.59
N GLY A 64 -0.26 -14.58 -43.89
CA GLY A 64 -1.41 -14.55 -42.98
C GLY A 64 -1.95 -15.94 -42.63
N PRO A 65 -2.55 -16.10 -41.44
CA PRO A 65 -3.15 -17.37 -41.02
C PRO A 65 -4.43 -17.67 -41.81
N ARG A 66 -4.46 -18.88 -42.37
CA ARG A 66 -5.60 -19.51 -43.05
C ARG A 66 -6.72 -19.78 -42.05
N VAL A 67 -7.93 -19.38 -42.44
CA VAL A 67 -9.20 -19.82 -41.84
C VAL A 67 -9.40 -21.30 -42.16
N ALA A 68 -9.59 -22.14 -41.13
CA ALA A 68 -10.09 -23.50 -41.26
C ALA A 68 -11.60 -23.52 -40.95
N PRO A 69 -12.41 -24.32 -41.68
CA PRO A 69 -13.86 -24.35 -41.54
C PRO A 69 -14.33 -25.39 -40.51
N ASP A 70 -15.49 -25.08 -39.92
CA ASP A 70 -16.56 -25.95 -39.42
C ASP A 70 -16.19 -27.36 -38.95
N ASP A 71 -16.26 -27.58 -37.63
CA ASP A 71 -16.34 -28.91 -37.03
C ASP A 71 -17.69 -29.10 -36.35
N ASP A 72 -18.30 -30.23 -36.70
CA ASP A 72 -19.68 -30.63 -36.50
C ASP A 72 -20.13 -30.70 -35.03
N TRP A 73 -21.25 -30.05 -34.74
CA TRP A 73 -22.07 -30.32 -33.56
C TRP A 73 -22.71 -31.72 -33.68
N ARG A 74 -22.21 -32.67 -32.88
CA ARG A 74 -22.83 -33.97 -32.66
C ARG A 74 -23.61 -33.96 -31.34
N GLU A 75 -24.94 -34.02 -31.44
CA GLU A 75 -25.83 -34.42 -30.34
C GLU A 75 -25.55 -35.89 -29.96
N PRO A 76 -25.36 -36.23 -28.68
CA PRO A 76 -25.57 -37.58 -28.20
C PRO A 76 -27.03 -37.76 -27.80
N ALA A 77 -27.58 -38.86 -28.30
CA ALA A 77 -28.94 -39.34 -28.15
C ALA A 77 -29.31 -39.68 -26.71
N ASP A 78 -30.60 -39.54 -26.43
CA ASP A 78 -31.32 -40.12 -25.30
C ASP A 78 -31.14 -41.64 -25.24
N GLU A 79 -30.42 -42.13 -24.24
CA GLU A 79 -30.52 -43.52 -23.79
C GLU A 79 -31.33 -43.57 -22.49
N ALA A 80 -32.58 -43.96 -22.65
CA ALA A 80 -33.45 -44.40 -21.59
C ALA A 80 -33.04 -45.82 -21.16
N GLU A 81 -32.46 -45.95 -19.96
CA GLU A 81 -32.42 -47.23 -19.27
C GLU A 81 -33.08 -47.15 -17.88
N SER A 82 -34.11 -47.98 -17.78
CA SER A 82 -34.92 -48.27 -16.62
C SER A 82 -34.22 -49.33 -15.78
N GLY A 83 -33.84 -49.02 -14.54
CA GLY A 83 -33.21 -50.00 -13.65
C GLY A 83 -33.25 -49.61 -12.17
N ASP A 84 -33.95 -50.42 -11.38
CA ASP A 84 -33.83 -50.63 -9.94
C ASP A 84 -33.76 -49.43 -8.97
N ARG A 85 -34.91 -49.14 -8.32
CA ARG A 85 -34.98 -48.31 -7.11
C ARG A 85 -34.39 -49.07 -5.92
N VAL A 86 -33.10 -48.89 -5.68
CA VAL A 86 -32.48 -49.08 -4.37
C VAL A 86 -33.06 -48.02 -3.42
N PRO A 87 -33.51 -48.36 -2.19
CA PRO A 87 -33.94 -47.36 -1.22
C PRO A 87 -32.76 -46.46 -0.87
N ASP A 88 -32.89 -45.16 -1.19
CA ASP A 88 -31.89 -44.15 -0.88
C ASP A 88 -31.49 -44.23 0.60
N PRO A 89 -30.18 -44.30 0.92
CA PRO A 89 -29.73 -44.15 2.30
C PRO A 89 -30.23 -42.80 2.82
N PRO A 90 -30.56 -42.69 4.13
CA PRO A 90 -31.14 -41.48 4.70
C PRO A 90 -30.27 -40.30 4.29
N SER A 91 -30.86 -39.42 3.47
CA SER A 91 -30.23 -38.25 2.91
C SER A 91 -29.53 -37.54 4.04
N GLN A 92 -28.21 -37.66 4.08
CA GLN A 92 -27.36 -36.87 4.94
C GLN A 92 -27.66 -35.44 4.50
N ARG A 93 -28.51 -34.75 5.28
CA ARG A 93 -28.78 -33.33 5.07
C ARG A 93 -27.42 -32.69 4.82
N PRO A 94 -27.17 -32.06 3.66
CA PRO A 94 -25.91 -31.40 3.43
C PRO A 94 -25.69 -30.51 4.63
N ALA A 95 -24.59 -30.75 5.35
CA ALA A 95 -24.21 -29.93 6.49
C ALA A 95 -24.42 -28.49 6.07
N ARG A 96 -25.31 -27.77 6.76
CA ARG A 96 -25.64 -26.37 6.47
C ARG A 96 -24.34 -25.69 6.13
N ALA A 97 -24.17 -25.31 4.86
CA ALA A 97 -23.00 -24.56 4.43
C ALA A 97 -22.92 -23.40 5.40
N VAL A 98 -21.91 -23.44 6.28
CA VAL A 98 -21.71 -22.39 7.26
C VAL A 98 -21.47 -21.16 6.41
N ASP A 99 -22.41 -20.22 6.48
CA ASP A 99 -22.43 -18.97 5.74
C ASP A 99 -21.18 -18.17 6.16
N ARG A 100 -20.04 -18.55 5.58
CA ARG A 100 -18.78 -17.87 5.85
C ARG A 100 -18.92 -16.52 5.16
N PRO A 101 -18.67 -15.40 5.87
CA PRO A 101 -18.72 -14.10 5.22
C PRO A 101 -17.73 -14.08 4.06
N LEU A 102 -18.14 -13.50 2.93
CA LEU A 102 -17.32 -13.40 1.73
C LEU A 102 -15.96 -12.77 2.08
N PHE A 103 -15.98 -11.67 2.82
CA PHE A 103 -14.78 -10.99 3.31
C PHE A 103 -14.55 -11.26 4.80
N PRO A 104 -13.29 -11.37 5.26
CA PRO A 104 -12.99 -11.32 6.68
C PRO A 104 -13.31 -9.93 7.25
N THR A 105 -13.64 -9.87 8.54
CA THR A 105 -13.79 -8.58 9.23
C THR A 105 -12.45 -7.85 9.29
N VAL A 106 -12.39 -6.67 8.67
CA VAL A 106 -11.25 -5.75 8.71
C VAL A 106 -11.74 -4.42 9.30
N THR A 107 -11.01 -3.88 10.27
CA THR A 107 -11.32 -2.59 10.90
C THR A 107 -10.12 -1.67 10.87
N ASP A 108 -10.32 -0.37 10.65
CA ASP A 108 -9.27 0.62 10.88
C ASP A 108 -9.14 0.98 12.38
N HIS A 109 -8.18 1.84 12.71
CA HIS A 109 -7.93 2.27 14.09
C HIS A 109 -9.08 3.11 14.69
N SER A 110 -10.01 3.59 13.87
CA SER A 110 -11.22 4.29 14.33
C SER A 110 -12.37 3.34 14.67
N GLY A 111 -12.20 2.05 14.39
CA GLY A 111 -13.25 1.04 14.49
C GLY A 111 -14.16 0.99 13.25
N TYR A 112 -13.82 1.69 12.17
CA TYR A 112 -14.56 1.60 10.92
C TYR A 112 -14.41 0.20 10.33
N MET A 113 -15.53 -0.50 10.12
CA MET A 113 -15.56 -1.81 9.48
C MET A 113 -15.63 -1.65 7.96
N PHE A 114 -14.64 -2.21 7.27
CA PHE A 114 -14.63 -2.23 5.80
C PHE A 114 -15.67 -3.21 5.27
N SER A 115 -16.42 -2.76 4.26
CA SER A 115 -17.45 -3.53 3.58
C SER A 115 -16.98 -3.96 2.19
N GLU A 116 -17.80 -4.78 1.51
CA GLU A 116 -17.58 -5.16 0.11
C GLU A 116 -17.35 -3.95 -0.81
N ARG A 117 -17.97 -2.79 -0.51
CA ARG A 117 -17.79 -1.55 -1.27
C ARG A 117 -16.33 -1.09 -1.29
N GLU A 118 -15.65 -1.11 -0.15
CA GLU A 118 -14.25 -0.66 -0.07
C GLU A 118 -13.31 -1.68 -0.71
N PHE A 119 -13.56 -2.98 -0.55
CA PHE A 119 -12.78 -4.02 -1.22
C PHE A 119 -12.93 -3.96 -2.75
N ALA A 120 -14.15 -3.80 -3.24
CA ALA A 120 -14.43 -3.63 -4.66
C ALA A 120 -13.79 -2.36 -5.22
N PHE A 121 -13.83 -1.26 -4.45
CA PHE A 121 -13.17 -0.01 -4.84
C PHE A 121 -11.64 -0.15 -4.95
N ALA A 122 -11.03 -0.91 -4.04
CA ALA A 122 -9.62 -1.25 -4.08
C ALA A 122 -9.26 -2.27 -5.18
N GLY A 123 -10.24 -2.87 -5.86
CA GLY A 123 -10.03 -3.92 -6.85
C GLY A 123 -9.50 -5.23 -6.24
N VAL A 124 -9.83 -5.50 -4.97
CA VAL A 124 -9.34 -6.67 -4.23
C VAL A 124 -10.44 -7.73 -4.15
N SER A 125 -10.11 -8.98 -4.51
CA SER A 125 -11.05 -10.10 -4.41
C SER A 125 -11.16 -10.64 -2.98
N PRO A 126 -12.27 -11.31 -2.61
CA PRO A 126 -12.41 -11.98 -1.32
C PRO A 126 -11.23 -12.91 -0.99
N GLU A 127 -10.77 -13.69 -1.97
CA GLU A 127 -9.66 -14.63 -1.83
C GLU A 127 -8.37 -13.91 -1.45
N GLN A 128 -8.07 -12.77 -2.09
CA GLN A 128 -6.89 -11.98 -1.77
C GLN A 128 -6.93 -11.42 -0.33
N VAL A 129 -8.11 -10.97 0.14
CA VAL A 129 -8.24 -10.51 1.53
C VAL A 129 -8.05 -11.67 2.52
N TRP A 130 -8.55 -12.87 2.19
CA TRP A 130 -8.30 -14.06 3.00
C TRP A 130 -6.84 -14.49 2.99
N ASP A 131 -6.17 -14.47 1.84
CA ASP A 131 -4.75 -14.79 1.73
C ASP A 131 -3.90 -13.79 2.52
N MET A 132 -4.21 -12.49 2.45
CA MET A 132 -3.58 -11.49 3.30
C MET A 132 -3.85 -11.76 4.78
N ARG A 133 -5.11 -12.00 5.17
CA ARG A 133 -5.49 -12.25 6.57
C ARG A 133 -4.82 -13.49 7.17
N MET A 134 -4.57 -14.50 6.35
CA MET A 134 -3.90 -15.75 6.72
C MET A 134 -2.38 -15.70 6.51
N HIS A 135 -1.82 -14.52 6.18
CA HIS A 135 -0.39 -14.33 5.94
C HIS A 135 0.16 -15.25 4.83
N ARG A 136 -0.66 -15.54 3.80
CA ARG A 136 -0.27 -16.33 2.62
C ARG A 136 0.28 -15.47 1.48
N ALA A 137 -0.26 -14.27 1.27
CA ALA A 137 0.22 -13.32 0.28
C ALA A 137 -0.26 -11.90 0.61
N PRO A 138 0.57 -10.85 0.42
CA PRO A 138 0.10 -9.48 0.57
C PRO A 138 -0.82 -9.10 -0.59
N LEU A 139 -1.63 -8.08 -0.37
CA LEU A 139 -2.53 -7.57 -1.40
C LEU A 139 -1.77 -7.15 -2.64
N GLY A 140 -2.34 -7.44 -3.82
CA GLY A 140 -1.69 -7.19 -5.11
C GLY A 140 -0.65 -8.24 -5.53
N MET A 141 -0.42 -9.28 -4.72
CA MET A 141 0.46 -10.40 -5.06
C MET A 141 -0.26 -11.74 -4.91
N ARG A 142 0.05 -12.72 -5.77
CA ARG A 142 -0.45 -14.10 -5.62
C ARG A 142 0.43 -14.88 -4.64
N PRO A 143 -0.09 -15.91 -3.95
CA PRO A 143 0.71 -16.75 -3.05
C PRO A 143 1.99 -17.29 -3.66
N GLU A 144 1.94 -17.78 -4.91
CA GLU A 144 3.11 -18.36 -5.57
C GLU A 144 4.20 -17.31 -5.83
N GLN A 145 3.78 -16.08 -6.18
CA GLN A 145 4.70 -14.95 -6.35
C GLN A 145 5.28 -14.50 -5.01
N TRP A 146 4.47 -14.54 -3.95
CA TRP A 146 4.93 -14.20 -2.61
C TRP A 146 5.97 -15.18 -2.08
N ASP A 147 5.76 -16.48 -2.28
CA ASP A 147 6.72 -17.51 -1.89
C ASP A 147 8.08 -17.30 -2.58
N GLU A 148 8.07 -17.05 -3.89
CA GLU A 148 9.28 -16.72 -4.66
C GLU A 148 9.96 -15.44 -4.14
N CYS A 149 9.16 -14.40 -3.87
CA CYS A 149 9.63 -13.14 -3.31
C CYS A 149 10.40 -13.32 -2.00
N VAL A 150 9.85 -14.13 -1.09
CA VAL A 150 10.44 -14.40 0.23
C VAL A 150 11.69 -15.27 0.12
N VAL A 151 11.71 -16.27 -0.75
CA VAL A 151 12.91 -17.11 -1.00
C VAL A 151 14.08 -16.26 -1.48
N GLU A 152 13.82 -15.35 -2.42
CA GLU A 152 14.85 -14.48 -2.97
C GLU A 152 15.28 -13.40 -2.01
N LEU A 153 14.36 -12.90 -1.18
CA LEU A 153 14.69 -11.96 -0.12
C LEU A 153 15.68 -12.59 0.87
N ARG A 154 15.43 -13.84 1.29
CA ARG A 154 16.36 -14.61 2.13
C ARG A 154 17.73 -14.77 1.47
N ALA A 155 17.75 -15.12 0.19
CA ALA A 155 19.00 -15.28 -0.56
C ALA A 155 19.78 -13.95 -0.67
N ALA A 156 19.09 -12.84 -0.93
CA ALA A 156 19.68 -11.51 -0.99
C ALA A 156 20.22 -11.05 0.37
N LEU A 157 19.46 -11.26 1.44
CA LEU A 157 19.91 -11.00 2.81
C LEU A 157 21.16 -11.80 3.14
N ALA A 158 21.17 -13.11 2.88
CA ALA A 158 22.32 -13.95 3.13
C ALA A 158 23.56 -13.51 2.32
N TYR A 159 23.39 -13.17 1.05
CA TYR A 159 24.46 -12.70 0.17
C TYR A 159 25.09 -11.39 0.68
N ASP A 160 24.27 -10.44 1.12
CA ASP A 160 24.76 -9.16 1.65
C ASP A 160 25.26 -9.27 3.11
N GLY A 161 25.18 -10.46 3.73
CA GLY A 161 25.69 -10.74 5.07
C GLY A 161 24.72 -10.39 6.21
N PHE A 162 23.42 -10.43 5.93
CA PHE A 162 22.30 -10.16 6.86
C PHE A 162 21.46 -11.42 7.12
N GLY A 163 22.09 -12.59 7.18
CA GLY A 163 21.40 -13.87 7.38
C GLY A 163 20.65 -13.98 8.71
N ASP A 164 21.03 -13.19 9.73
CA ASP A 164 20.39 -13.12 11.05
C ASP A 164 19.22 -12.12 11.12
N ALA A 165 18.91 -11.45 10.01
CA ALA A 165 17.91 -10.39 10.00
C ALA A 165 16.48 -10.94 10.09
N GLU A 166 15.69 -10.30 10.96
CA GLU A 166 14.25 -10.40 10.98
C GLU A 166 13.67 -9.44 9.93
N VAL A 167 12.67 -9.91 9.18
CA VAL A 167 11.96 -9.07 8.22
C VAL A 167 10.47 -9.06 8.48
N ARG A 168 9.90 -7.86 8.48
CA ARG A 168 8.47 -7.60 8.59
C ARG A 168 7.96 -6.85 7.37
N LEU A 169 6.74 -7.17 6.95
CA LEU A 169 6.00 -6.41 5.95
C LEU A 169 5.05 -5.44 6.65
N GLN A 170 5.07 -4.19 6.19
CA GLN A 170 4.27 -3.08 6.70
C GLN A 170 3.41 -2.47 5.59
N GLY A 171 2.57 -1.52 5.98
CA GLY A 171 1.74 -0.73 5.09
C GLY A 171 0.42 -1.40 4.66
N PRO A 172 -0.32 -0.76 3.74
CA PRO A 172 -1.64 -1.22 3.31
C PRO A 172 -1.63 -2.60 2.64
N GLY A 173 -0.52 -3.00 2.00
CA GLY A 173 -0.38 -4.33 1.39
C GLY A 173 -0.44 -5.49 2.39
N ALA A 174 -0.05 -5.26 3.65
CA ALA A 174 -0.08 -6.26 4.71
C ALA A 174 -1.39 -6.26 5.52
N ARG A 175 -2.18 -5.18 5.48
CA ARG A 175 -3.27 -4.93 6.43
C ARG A 175 -4.56 -4.35 5.85
N PHE A 176 -4.62 -4.15 4.53
CA PHE A 176 -5.67 -3.43 3.81
C PHE A 176 -5.78 -1.92 4.10
N CYS A 177 -5.53 -1.44 5.32
CA CYS A 177 -5.57 -0.01 5.65
C CYS A 177 -4.23 0.54 6.14
N SER A 178 -3.96 1.80 5.79
CA SER A 178 -2.83 2.54 6.34
C SER A 178 -3.06 2.85 7.81
N GLN A 179 -2.04 2.63 8.63
CA GLN A 179 -2.02 3.05 10.02
C GLN A 179 -1.37 4.43 10.20
N ASP A 180 -0.82 5.02 9.13
CA ASP A 180 -0.25 6.36 9.15
C ASP A 180 -1.38 7.40 9.23
N PRO A 181 -1.49 8.18 10.33
CA PRO A 181 -2.52 9.21 10.46
C PRO A 181 -2.36 10.35 9.45
N ARG A 182 -1.18 10.48 8.82
CA ARG A 182 -0.96 11.44 7.74
C ARG A 182 -1.59 10.98 6.42
N LYS A 183 -1.83 9.67 6.27
CA LYS A 183 -2.49 9.05 5.10
C LYS A 183 -3.98 8.82 5.41
N TRP A 184 -4.75 9.89 5.40
CA TRP A 184 -6.20 9.86 5.64
C TRP A 184 -7.00 9.82 4.33
N PHE A 185 -8.16 9.17 4.34
CA PHE A 185 -9.07 9.11 3.20
C PHE A 185 -9.88 10.42 3.07
N PRO A 186 -10.13 10.96 1.87
CA PRO A 186 -10.88 12.19 1.71
C PRO A 186 -12.30 12.07 2.28
N GLN A 187 -12.70 13.06 3.10
CA GLN A 187 -14.00 13.07 3.76
C GLN A 187 -15.07 13.85 2.97
N SER A 188 -14.66 14.61 1.96
CA SER A 188 -15.56 15.33 1.05
C SER A 188 -15.03 15.40 -0.39
N GLU A 189 -15.92 15.66 -1.34
CA GLU A 189 -15.55 15.84 -2.75
C GLU A 189 -14.64 17.07 -2.97
N SER A 190 -14.91 18.16 -2.23
CA SER A 190 -14.09 19.37 -2.30
C SER A 190 -12.67 19.12 -1.82
N GLU A 191 -12.52 18.33 -0.76
CA GLU A 191 -11.22 17.94 -0.24
C GLU A 191 -10.47 17.03 -1.22
N LEU A 192 -11.14 16.02 -1.80
CA LEU A 192 -10.56 15.18 -2.84
C LEU A 192 -10.10 16.03 -4.04
N ARG A 193 -10.96 16.93 -4.54
CA ARG A 193 -10.64 17.84 -5.65
C ARG A 193 -9.38 18.65 -5.35
N ALA A 194 -9.30 19.25 -4.16
CA ALA A 194 -8.13 20.02 -3.74
C ALA A 194 -6.85 19.17 -3.71
N ARG A 195 -6.92 17.93 -3.20
CA ARG A 195 -5.78 17.00 -3.18
C ARG A 195 -5.31 16.64 -4.59
N VAL A 196 -6.22 16.32 -5.52
CA VAL A 196 -5.87 15.96 -6.90
C VAL A 196 -5.24 17.17 -7.62
N ILE A 197 -5.81 18.37 -7.48
CA ILE A 197 -5.23 19.60 -8.06
C ILE A 197 -3.84 19.88 -7.49
N GLN A 198 -3.67 19.73 -6.18
CA GLN A 198 -2.38 19.93 -5.51
C GLN A 198 -1.34 18.91 -5.98
N ARG A 199 -1.75 17.64 -6.13
CA ARG A 199 -0.88 16.56 -6.59
C ARG A 199 -0.36 16.84 -8.00
N HIS A 200 -1.24 17.26 -8.89
CA HIS A 200 -0.93 17.50 -10.30
C HIS A 200 -0.51 18.95 -10.60
N ARG A 201 0.04 19.69 -9.62
CA ARG A 201 0.43 21.11 -9.77
C ARG A 201 1.36 21.45 -10.95
N GLY A 202 2.05 20.44 -11.51
CA GLY A 202 2.91 20.60 -12.69
C GLY A 202 2.18 20.46 -14.03
N ALA A 203 0.93 19.99 -14.04
CA ALA A 203 0.08 19.92 -15.24
C ALA A 203 -0.62 21.28 -15.51
N SER A 204 -1.17 21.43 -16.71
CA SER A 204 -2.00 22.60 -17.05
C SER A 204 -3.27 22.66 -16.19
N ASP A 205 -3.83 23.85 -16.01
CA ASP A 205 -5.04 24.05 -15.21
C ASP A 205 -6.21 23.19 -15.71
N ASP A 206 -6.44 23.14 -17.02
CA ASP A 206 -7.49 22.31 -17.62
C ASP A 206 -7.30 20.82 -17.33
N GLU A 207 -6.06 20.32 -17.41
CA GLU A 207 -5.75 18.93 -17.11
C GLU A 207 -5.95 18.61 -15.62
N ARG A 208 -5.56 19.53 -14.74
CA ARG A 208 -5.78 19.39 -13.29
C ARG A 208 -7.26 19.34 -12.94
N LEU A 209 -8.06 20.24 -13.53
CA LEU A 209 -9.51 20.28 -13.32
C LEU A 209 -10.17 19.01 -13.85
N ARG A 210 -9.81 18.57 -15.06
CA ARG A 210 -10.33 17.33 -15.67
C ARG A 210 -10.04 16.10 -14.80
N ARG A 211 -8.81 15.97 -14.29
CA ARG A 211 -8.43 14.87 -13.38
C ARG A 211 -9.20 14.92 -12.07
N ALA A 212 -9.34 16.10 -11.49
CA ALA A 212 -10.06 16.27 -10.25
C ALA A 212 -11.57 15.97 -10.40
N ASP A 213 -12.18 16.37 -11.51
CA ASP A 213 -13.57 16.03 -11.84
C ASP A 213 -13.73 14.51 -12.05
N ALA A 214 -12.79 13.86 -12.75
CA ALA A 214 -12.80 12.41 -12.93
C ALA A 214 -12.65 11.65 -11.60
N ALA A 215 -11.77 12.11 -10.71
CA ALA A 215 -11.61 11.55 -9.37
C ALA A 215 -12.89 11.67 -8.54
N VAL A 216 -13.54 12.85 -8.56
CA VAL A 216 -14.82 13.08 -7.89
C VAL A 216 -15.92 12.18 -8.47
N ALA A 217 -15.95 11.97 -9.80
CA ALA A 217 -16.89 11.06 -10.43
C ALA A 217 -16.71 9.61 -9.94
N LYS A 218 -15.47 9.12 -9.85
CA LYS A 218 -15.17 7.79 -9.28
C LYS A 218 -15.60 7.69 -7.81
N TYR A 219 -15.29 8.71 -7.02
CA TYR A 219 -15.64 8.80 -5.61
C TYR A 219 -17.17 8.76 -5.39
N ARG A 220 -17.94 9.47 -6.24
CA ARG A 220 -19.41 9.41 -6.27
C ARG A 220 -19.93 8.04 -6.67
N ALA A 221 -19.39 7.46 -7.75
CA ALA A 221 -19.80 6.15 -8.28
C ALA A 221 -19.58 5.03 -7.26
N ALA A 222 -18.51 5.12 -6.47
CA ALA A 222 -18.22 4.22 -5.37
C ALA A 222 -19.13 4.44 -4.13
N GLY A 223 -20.00 5.46 -4.14
CA GLY A 223 -20.93 5.74 -3.04
C GLY A 223 -20.31 6.46 -1.85
N PHE A 224 -19.10 7.03 -1.99
CA PHE A 224 -18.45 7.78 -0.90
C PHE A 224 -18.97 9.23 -0.77
N SER A 225 -19.82 9.70 -1.68
CA SER A 225 -20.48 11.01 -1.59
C SER A 225 -21.76 11.00 -0.75
N GLN A 226 -22.29 9.82 -0.43
CA GLN A 226 -23.50 9.67 0.38
C GLN A 226 -23.20 9.90 1.87
N GLU A 227 -24.22 10.19 2.69
CA GLU A 227 -24.13 10.32 4.17
C GLU A 227 -23.83 8.98 4.89
N ARG A 228 -23.25 8.01 4.18
CA ARG A 228 -22.80 6.76 4.77
C ARG A 228 -21.48 6.98 5.51
N PRO A 229 -21.21 6.20 6.57
CA PRO A 229 -19.89 6.16 7.17
C PRO A 229 -18.79 5.90 6.13
N LYS A 230 -17.70 6.65 6.25
CA LYS A 230 -16.50 6.57 5.40
C LYS A 230 -15.32 6.13 6.26
N PRO A 231 -14.33 5.42 5.70
CA PRO A 231 -13.10 5.17 6.41
C PRO A 231 -12.39 6.50 6.69
N ILE A 232 -11.75 6.59 7.85
CA ILE A 232 -10.90 7.75 8.20
C ILE A 232 -9.52 7.56 7.56
N THR A 233 -9.05 6.32 7.54
CA THR A 233 -7.76 5.94 6.96
C THR A 233 -7.84 5.68 5.47
N ALA A 234 -6.78 6.05 4.74
CA ALA A 234 -6.60 5.53 3.39
C ALA A 234 -6.43 4.00 3.45
N PHE A 235 -7.01 3.31 2.48
CA PHE A 235 -6.91 1.87 2.33
C PHE A 235 -6.24 1.51 1.01
N PHE A 236 -5.96 0.23 0.83
CA PHE A 236 -5.13 -0.30 -0.24
C PHE A 236 -5.56 0.25 -1.60
N ASP A 237 -4.62 0.91 -2.27
CA ASP A 237 -4.74 1.58 -3.57
C ASP A 237 -5.85 2.66 -3.66
N SER A 238 -6.52 3.00 -2.56
CA SER A 238 -7.67 3.90 -2.60
C SER A 238 -7.31 5.29 -3.11
N MET A 239 -6.12 5.78 -2.74
CA MET A 239 -5.61 7.08 -3.17
C MET A 239 -5.12 7.07 -4.62
N TYR A 240 -4.54 5.95 -5.07
CA TYR A 240 -4.13 5.75 -6.45
C TYR A 240 -5.36 5.66 -7.39
N ALA A 241 -6.38 4.89 -7.00
CA ALA A 241 -7.64 4.78 -7.74
C ALA A 241 -8.34 6.13 -7.95
N LEU A 242 -8.19 7.05 -6.98
CA LEU A 242 -8.69 8.42 -6.99
C LEU A 242 -7.76 9.44 -7.67
N ASP A 243 -6.65 9.02 -8.30
CA ASP A 243 -5.64 9.91 -8.90
C ASP A 243 -5.08 10.97 -7.91
N ALA A 244 -5.16 10.68 -6.61
CA ALA A 244 -4.62 11.49 -5.54
C ALA A 244 -3.22 11.01 -5.08
N ALA A 245 -2.81 9.84 -5.55
CA ALA A 245 -1.43 9.35 -5.55
C ALA A 245 -1.02 8.97 -6.99
N CYS A 246 0.26 9.14 -7.34
CA CYS A 246 0.74 8.78 -8.69
C CYS A 246 1.07 7.30 -8.87
N GLU A 247 1.30 6.61 -7.76
CA GLU A 247 1.77 5.24 -7.74
C GLU A 247 0.82 4.43 -6.87
N PRO A 248 0.63 3.15 -7.20
CA PRO A 248 -0.06 2.21 -6.31
C PRO A 248 0.69 2.08 -4.98
N ASP A 249 0.00 1.57 -3.96
CA ASP A 249 0.61 1.35 -2.66
C ASP A 249 1.80 0.38 -2.78
N ALA A 250 2.90 0.78 -2.14
CA ALA A 250 4.17 0.06 -2.13
C ALA A 250 4.17 -1.09 -1.10
N TYR A 251 5.08 -2.03 -1.28
CA TYR A 251 5.45 -3.02 -0.27
C TYR A 251 6.58 -2.46 0.60
N GLU A 252 6.29 -2.22 1.87
CA GLU A 252 7.23 -1.63 2.82
C GLU A 252 7.82 -2.75 3.70
N PHE A 253 9.08 -3.11 3.48
CA PHE A 253 9.77 -4.11 4.29
C PHE A 253 10.65 -3.45 5.34
N GLN A 254 10.51 -3.90 6.58
CA GLN A 254 11.37 -3.50 7.68
C GLN A 254 12.32 -4.65 8.03
N ILE A 255 13.61 -4.38 7.97
CA ILE A 255 14.69 -5.33 8.24
C ILE A 255 15.33 -4.95 9.59
N THR A 256 15.38 -5.90 10.52
CA THR A 256 15.93 -5.71 11.87
C THR A 256 16.98 -6.78 12.15
N GLY A 257 18.21 -6.39 12.46
CA GLY A 257 19.30 -7.36 12.71
C GLY A 257 20.48 -6.74 13.47
N GLN A 258 21.24 -7.57 14.19
CA GLN A 258 22.40 -7.09 14.95
C GLN A 258 23.57 -6.75 14.02
N SER A 259 23.78 -7.59 13.01
CA SER A 259 24.81 -7.38 11.97
C SER A 259 24.59 -6.09 11.17
N LEU A 260 23.34 -5.62 11.08
CA LEU A 260 22.99 -4.34 10.47
C LEU A 260 23.43 -3.17 11.34
N ALA A 261 23.09 -3.18 12.64
CA ALA A 261 23.40 -2.08 13.54
C ALA A 261 24.89 -1.69 13.49
N GLY A 262 25.80 -2.68 13.50
CA GLY A 262 27.24 -2.43 13.40
C GLY A 262 27.71 -1.78 12.10
N ARG A 263 27.06 -2.05 10.96
CA ARG A 263 27.43 -1.46 9.65
C ARG A 263 26.90 -0.03 9.45
N PHE A 264 25.81 0.32 10.13
CA PHE A 264 25.15 1.62 9.96
C PHE A 264 25.38 2.59 11.13
N HIS A 265 25.98 2.15 12.24
CA HIS A 265 26.26 3.01 13.41
C HIS A 265 27.67 3.64 13.46
N ASP A 266 28.55 3.35 12.51
CA ASP A 266 29.95 3.79 12.59
C ASP A 266 30.23 5.27 12.17
N GLY A 267 29.20 6.11 12.03
CA GLY A 267 29.45 7.53 11.77
C GLY A 267 28.21 8.42 11.77
N GLU A 268 28.32 9.52 12.50
CA GLU A 268 27.44 10.69 12.59
C GLU A 268 26.42 10.92 11.44
N GLN A 269 25.14 11.06 11.83
CA GLN A 269 24.03 11.76 11.17
C GLN A 269 23.61 11.40 9.73
N ASN A 270 24.36 10.61 8.98
CA ASN A 270 23.95 10.12 7.67
C ASN A 270 23.86 8.60 7.71
N THR A 271 22.69 8.05 8.06
CA THR A 271 22.41 6.63 7.86
C THR A 271 22.53 6.34 6.36
N PRO A 272 23.55 5.60 5.89
CA PRO A 272 23.69 5.32 4.47
C PRO A 272 22.44 4.61 3.97
N ASP A 273 21.97 4.99 2.79
CA ASP A 273 20.84 4.35 2.13
C ASP A 273 21.12 2.82 2.06
N PRO A 274 20.25 1.96 2.63
CA PRO A 274 20.40 0.51 2.62
C PRO A 274 20.78 -0.03 1.24
N GLN A 275 20.19 0.56 0.20
CA GLN A 275 20.39 0.11 -1.16
C GLN A 275 21.83 0.32 -1.64
N GLN A 276 22.58 1.28 -1.07
CA GLN A 276 23.98 1.55 -1.45
C GLN A 276 24.94 0.52 -0.89
N VAL A 277 24.66 -0.02 0.28
CA VAL A 277 25.56 -0.96 0.98
C VAL A 277 25.17 -2.43 0.80
N ALA A 278 23.99 -2.68 0.22
CA ALA A 278 23.43 -4.02 0.03
C ALA A 278 23.04 -4.25 -1.45
N PRO A 279 24.02 -4.59 -2.31
CA PRO A 279 23.78 -4.71 -3.76
C PRO A 279 22.81 -5.83 -4.12
N ALA A 280 22.79 -6.96 -3.41
CA ALA A 280 21.84 -8.03 -3.71
C ALA A 280 20.40 -7.63 -3.32
N LEU A 281 20.21 -6.99 -2.16
CA LEU A 281 18.92 -6.43 -1.76
C LEU A 281 18.42 -5.38 -2.76
N ARG A 282 19.30 -4.49 -3.26
CA ARG A 282 18.94 -3.55 -4.32
C ARG A 282 18.48 -4.26 -5.59
N GLY A 283 19.17 -5.33 -5.99
CA GLY A 283 18.79 -6.15 -7.14
C GLY A 283 17.41 -6.79 -6.95
N TRP A 284 17.16 -7.33 -5.75
CA TRP A 284 15.89 -7.89 -5.36
C TRP A 284 14.75 -6.86 -5.40
N VAL A 285 14.95 -5.66 -4.84
CA VAL A 285 13.96 -4.55 -4.88
C VAL A 285 13.56 -4.26 -6.32
N ARG A 286 14.52 -3.99 -7.20
CA ARG A 286 14.24 -3.63 -8.60
C ARG A 286 13.50 -4.72 -9.36
N ARG A 287 13.86 -5.98 -9.10
CA ARG A 287 13.18 -7.12 -9.70
C ARG A 287 11.71 -7.13 -9.29
N TRP A 288 11.41 -7.01 -8.00
CA TRP A 288 10.05 -7.12 -7.49
C TRP A 288 9.21 -5.87 -7.78
N GLU A 289 9.83 -4.70 -7.90
CA GLU A 289 9.18 -3.51 -8.48
C GLU A 289 8.75 -3.77 -9.93
N GLY A 290 9.64 -4.33 -10.75
CA GLY A 290 9.34 -4.68 -12.14
C GLY A 290 8.27 -5.79 -12.26
N ALA A 291 8.31 -6.80 -11.39
CA ALA A 291 7.39 -7.93 -11.42
C ALA A 291 5.97 -7.56 -10.95
N THR A 292 5.84 -6.62 -10.01
CA THR A 292 4.56 -6.24 -9.41
C THR A 292 3.98 -4.94 -9.98
N GLY A 293 4.82 -4.10 -10.59
CA GLY A 293 4.45 -2.75 -11.00
C GLY A 293 4.19 -1.82 -9.81
N ARG A 294 4.68 -2.16 -8.62
CA ARG A 294 4.50 -1.41 -7.36
C ARG A 294 5.87 -1.07 -6.77
N GLY A 295 5.95 0.02 -6.02
CA GLY A 295 7.17 0.34 -5.29
C GLY A 295 7.51 -0.73 -4.24
N VAL A 296 8.79 -0.98 -4.00
CA VAL A 296 9.28 -1.83 -2.91
C VAL A 296 10.30 -1.04 -2.12
N SER A 297 10.00 -0.77 -0.85
CA SER A 297 10.89 -0.01 0.02
C SER A 297 11.48 -0.91 1.11
N LEU A 298 12.74 -0.63 1.45
CA LEU A 298 13.45 -1.28 2.54
C LEU A 298 13.74 -0.22 3.61
N SER A 299 13.37 -0.50 4.85
CA SER A 299 13.77 0.26 6.02
C SER A 299 14.60 -0.62 6.94
N ILE A 300 15.66 -0.07 7.52
CA ILE A 300 16.50 -0.77 8.49
C ILE A 300 16.20 -0.20 9.86
N ALA A 301 15.91 -1.07 10.83
CA ALA A 301 15.75 -0.71 12.23
C ALA A 301 16.78 -1.45 13.09
N ASP A 302 17.28 -0.78 14.12
CA ASP A 302 18.07 -1.43 15.16
C ASP A 302 17.13 -2.17 16.11
N ARG A 303 17.45 -3.44 16.40
CA ARG A 303 16.69 -4.29 17.33
C ARG A 303 16.56 -3.66 18.72
N HIS A 304 17.54 -2.88 19.17
CA HIS A 304 17.49 -2.19 20.46
C HIS A 304 16.57 -0.97 20.46
N HIS A 305 16.33 -0.36 19.31
CA HIS A 305 15.42 0.78 19.13
C HIS A 305 14.03 0.36 18.64
N ALA A 306 13.87 -0.90 18.27
CA ALA A 306 12.63 -1.44 17.69
C ALA A 306 11.45 -1.45 18.70
N GLY A 307 11.73 -1.35 20.01
CA GLY A 307 10.71 -1.31 21.07
C GLY A 307 9.76 -0.10 21.04
N ALA A 308 10.05 0.96 20.27
CA ALA A 308 9.18 2.12 20.17
C ALA A 308 8.25 2.12 18.93
N GLY A 309 8.39 1.16 18.01
CA GLY A 309 7.69 1.18 16.72
C GLY A 309 7.21 -0.16 16.18
N LEU A 310 7.71 -1.29 16.71
CA LEU A 310 7.21 -2.60 16.33
C LEU A 310 5.85 -2.85 16.97
N ARG A 311 4.80 -2.82 16.16
CA ARG A 311 3.48 -3.28 16.60
C ARG A 311 3.46 -4.80 16.59
N GLU A 312 2.85 -5.40 17.61
CA GLU A 312 2.64 -6.85 17.69
C GLU A 312 1.96 -7.41 16.43
N ASP A 313 1.16 -6.58 15.76
CA ASP A 313 0.40 -6.94 14.58
C ASP A 313 1.21 -6.90 13.26
N ASP A 314 2.49 -6.51 13.26
CA ASP A 314 3.26 -6.38 12.01
C ASP A 314 3.53 -7.78 11.43
N TRP A 315 3.29 -7.97 10.13
CA TRP A 315 3.39 -9.28 9.51
C TRP A 315 4.86 -9.72 9.40
N MET A 316 5.26 -10.65 10.26
CA MET A 316 6.58 -11.29 10.21
C MET A 316 6.72 -12.18 8.97
N VAL A 317 7.69 -11.85 8.12
CA VAL A 317 7.99 -12.55 6.86
C VAL A 317 9.16 -13.52 7.05
N ILE A 318 10.20 -13.04 7.72
CA ILE A 318 11.39 -13.80 8.09
C ILE A 318 11.56 -13.62 9.59
N GLY A 319 11.31 -14.68 10.35
CA GLY A 319 11.59 -14.69 11.79
C GLY A 319 13.09 -14.80 12.07
N PRO A 320 13.52 -14.46 13.30
CA PRO A 320 14.87 -14.83 13.74
C PRO A 320 15.04 -16.33 13.50
N GLU A 321 16.17 -16.75 12.93
CA GLU A 321 16.53 -18.17 12.99
C GLU A 321 16.59 -18.50 14.48
N ASP A 322 15.56 -19.16 15.00
CA ASP A 322 15.63 -19.69 16.34
C ASP A 322 16.94 -20.46 16.41
N GLU A 323 17.73 -20.23 17.46
CA GLU A 323 18.95 -20.97 17.80
C GLU A 323 18.65 -22.46 18.11
N ARG A 324 17.72 -23.09 17.38
CA ARG A 324 17.38 -24.51 17.34
C ARG A 324 18.50 -25.32 16.68
N ARG A 325 19.74 -25.13 17.14
CA ARG A 325 20.84 -26.10 16.99
C ARG A 325 21.77 -26.09 18.22
N GLY A 326 21.25 -25.73 19.39
CA GLY A 326 21.96 -25.76 20.67
C GLY A 326 21.65 -26.93 21.61
N GLU A 327 20.81 -27.90 21.21
CA GLU A 327 20.63 -29.15 21.96
C GLU A 327 21.10 -30.33 21.11
N LYS A 328 22.38 -30.68 21.25
CA LYS A 328 22.91 -32.02 20.98
C LYS A 328 23.90 -32.41 22.05
#